data_AF-A0A1X2GHU2-F1
#
_entry.id   AF-A0A1X2GHU2-F1
#
_cell.length_a   1.000
_cell.length_b   1.000
_cell.length_c   1.000
_cell.angle_alpha   90.00
_cell.angle_beta   90.00
_cell.angle_gamma   90.00
#
_symmetry.space_group_name_H-M   'P 1'
#
loop_
_entity.id
_entity.type
_entity.pdbx_description
1 polymer ?
#
loop_
_entity_poly.entity_id
_entity_poly.type
_entity_poly.pdbx_seq_one_letter_code
_entity_poly.pdbx_strand_id
1 'polypeptide(L)'
;LVVSCIYWKERGDYFITSVDCIQLIEGLIGVEFTVEEKNRIRRNLEALKPLTAAKSKAESSSFFKLIMGFPAPKPRNIEKDVKVFLWSTLGPALKKIVGKY
;
A
#
# COMPACT_ATOMS: atom_id res chain seq x y z
N LEU A 1 -4.90 1.48 15.09
CA LEU A 1 -4.28 1.14 13.78
C LEU A 1 -5.38 0.61 12.87
N VAL A 2 -5.57 1.20 11.70
CA VAL A 2 -6.57 0.79 10.69
C VAL A 2 -5.86 0.71 9.35
N VAL A 3 -6.17 -0.31 8.56
CA VAL A 3 -5.67 -0.48 7.18
C VAL A 3 -6.78 -0.89 6.24
N SER A 4 -6.65 -0.48 4.98
CA SER A 4 -7.70 -0.63 3.97
C SER A 4 -7.61 -1.96 3.21
N CYS A 5 -8.65 -2.80 3.27
CA CYS A 5 -8.82 -3.95 2.35
C CYS A 5 -9.75 -3.55 1.20
N ILE A 6 -9.19 -3.36 0.01
CA ILE A 6 -9.86 -2.65 -1.08
C ILE A 6 -10.14 -3.62 -2.23
N TYR A 7 -11.41 -3.83 -2.56
CA TYR A 7 -11.79 -4.68 -3.69
C TYR A 7 -11.57 -3.97 -5.02
N TRP A 8 -10.88 -4.61 -5.96
CA TRP A 8 -10.70 -4.14 -7.32
C TRP A 8 -11.53 -5.00 -8.29
N LYS A 9 -12.68 -4.47 -8.72
CA LYS A 9 -13.66 -5.20 -9.54
C LYS A 9 -13.08 -5.75 -10.84
N GLU A 10 -12.28 -4.97 -11.56
CA GLU A 10 -11.67 -5.36 -12.83
C GLU A 10 -10.64 -6.48 -12.68
N ARG A 11 -10.11 -6.69 -11.47
CA ARG A 11 -9.19 -7.79 -11.13
C ARG A 11 -9.85 -8.94 -10.39
N GLY A 12 -11.04 -8.72 -9.80
CA GLY A 12 -11.75 -9.73 -9.02
C GLY A 12 -11.06 -10.11 -7.70
N ASP A 13 -10.24 -9.22 -7.14
CA ASP A 13 -9.43 -9.51 -5.95
C ASP A 13 -9.29 -8.28 -5.02
N TYR A 14 -8.74 -8.48 -3.83
CA TYR A 14 -8.53 -7.48 -2.80
C TYR A 14 -7.09 -7.00 -2.73
N PHE A 15 -6.93 -5.71 -2.49
CA PHE A 15 -5.65 -5.03 -2.50
C PHE A 15 -5.46 -4.15 -1.27
N ILE A 16 -4.19 -3.94 -0.91
CA ILE A 16 -3.72 -2.98 0.09
C ILE A 16 -2.81 -1.94 -0.57
N THR A 17 -2.84 -0.69 -0.13
CA THR A 17 -1.93 0.34 -0.65
C THR A 17 -0.57 0.29 0.03
N SER A 18 0.48 0.79 -0.63
CA SER A 18 1.80 0.92 -0.02
C SER A 18 1.81 1.80 1.23
N VAL A 19 0.90 2.76 1.33
CA VAL A 19 0.74 3.64 2.49
C VAL A 19 0.20 2.84 3.67
N ASP A 20 -0.89 2.10 3.48
CA ASP A 20 -1.46 1.22 4.50
C ASP A 20 -0.43 0.18 4.97
N CYS A 21 0.36 -0.41 4.06
CA CYS A 21 1.41 -1.36 4.42
C CYS A 21 2.44 -0.75 5.37
N ILE A 22 2.92 0.46 5.10
CA ILE A 22 3.92 1.13 5.95
C ILE A 22 3.32 1.47 7.31
N GLN A 23 2.11 2.05 7.32
CA GLN A 23 1.40 2.39 8.56
C GLN A 23 1.15 1.15 9.43
N LEU A 24 0.82 0.01 8.82
CA LEU A 24 0.67 -1.26 9.52
C LEU A 24 1.97 -1.70 10.18
N ILE A 25 3.10 -1.63 9.46
CA ILE A 25 4.39 -2.05 10.00
C ILE A 25 4.82 -1.10 11.12
N GLU A 26 4.68 0.22 10.96
CA GLU A 26 4.94 1.20 12.04
C GLU A 26 4.11 0.89 13.29
N GLY A 27 2.81 0.62 13.10
CA GLY A 27 1.90 0.30 14.19
C GLY A 27 2.16 -1.06 14.86
N LEU A 28 2.66 -2.05 14.12
CA LEU A 28 3.04 -3.36 14.66
C LEU A 28 4.35 -3.29 15.47
N ILE A 29 5.31 -2.48 15.03
CA ILE A 29 6.59 -2.28 15.74
C ILE A 29 6.43 -1.27 16.89
N GLY A 30 5.44 -0.37 16.82
CA GLY A 30 5.22 0.68 17.81
C GLY A 30 6.19 1.86 17.66
N VAL A 31 6.78 2.04 16.48
CA VAL A 31 7.78 3.09 16.18
C VAL A 31 7.44 3.77 14.87
N GLU A 32 7.54 5.11 14.83
CA GLU A 32 7.47 5.86 13.58
C GLU A 32 8.79 5.75 12.82
N PHE A 33 8.73 5.36 11.54
CA PHE A 33 9.91 5.20 10.71
C PHE A 33 10.38 6.52 10.12
N THR A 34 11.71 6.64 9.99
CA THR A 34 12.33 7.72 9.21
C THR A 34 12.02 7.59 7.73
N VAL A 35 12.34 8.63 6.96
CA VAL A 35 12.15 8.62 5.49
C VAL A 35 13.00 7.52 4.85
N GLU A 36 14.22 7.32 5.34
CA GLU A 36 15.17 6.30 4.87
C GLU A 36 14.63 4.89 5.13
N GLU A 37 14.07 4.66 6.31
CA GLU A 37 13.45 3.37 6.67
C GLU A 37 12.21 3.09 5.83
N LYS A 38 11.33 4.10 5.66
CA LYS A 38 10.16 4.00 4.77
C LYS A 38 10.59 3.63 3.34
N ASN A 39 11.67 4.22 2.84
CA ASN A 39 12.21 3.88 1.52
C ASN A 39 12.80 2.46 1.47
N ARG A 40 13.47 2.00 2.53
CA ARG A 40 13.97 0.61 2.65
C ARG A 40 12.83 -0.40 2.66
N ILE A 41 11.75 -0.12 3.39
CA ILE A 41 10.56 -0.97 3.44
C ILE A 41 9.89 -1.02 2.07
N ARG A 42 9.72 0.12 1.39
CA ARG A 42 9.18 0.16 0.01
C ARG A 42 9.97 -0.72 -0.95
N ARG A 43 11.31 -0.69 -0.88
CA ARG A 43 12.16 -1.58 -1.69
C ARG A 43 11.94 -3.06 -1.38
N ASN A 44 11.76 -3.43 -0.11
CA ASN A 44 11.43 -4.81 0.27
C ASN A 44 10.03 -5.21 -0.26
N LEU A 45 9.06 -4.30 -0.22
CA LEU A 45 7.71 -4.52 -0.72
C LEU A 45 7.67 -4.70 -2.24
N GLU A 46 8.56 -4.07 -3.02
CA GLU A 46 8.62 -4.29 -4.49
C GLU A 46 8.87 -5.77 -4.86
N ALA A 47 9.47 -6.58 -3.97
CA ALA A 47 9.62 -8.02 -4.18
C ALA A 47 8.27 -8.76 -4.24
N LEU A 48 7.18 -8.16 -3.76
CA LEU A 48 5.81 -8.67 -3.84
C LEU A 48 5.15 -8.39 -5.20
N LYS A 49 5.87 -7.77 -6.14
CA LYS A 49 5.39 -7.43 -7.48
C LYS A 49 4.12 -6.56 -7.44
N PRO A 50 4.19 -5.34 -6.89
CA PRO A 50 3.02 -4.45 -6.82
C PRO A 50 2.45 -4.14 -8.20
N LEU A 51 1.16 -3.87 -8.22
CA LEU A 51 0.52 -3.19 -9.34
C LEU A 51 0.56 -1.69 -9.11
N THR A 52 0.60 -0.95 -10.22
CA THR A 52 0.57 0.51 -10.20
C THR A 52 -0.80 0.98 -10.68
N ALA A 53 -1.62 1.46 -9.75
CA ALA A 53 -2.90 2.09 -10.02
C ALA A 53 -2.70 3.59 -10.30
N ALA A 54 -3.17 4.05 -11.45
CA ALA A 54 -2.98 5.41 -11.92
C ALA A 54 -4.25 5.94 -12.61
N LYS A 55 -4.46 7.26 -12.54
CA LYS A 55 -5.57 7.94 -13.23
C LYS A 55 -5.48 7.82 -14.75
N SER A 56 -4.26 7.83 -15.29
CA SER A 56 -3.96 7.77 -16.73
C SER A 56 -4.16 6.38 -17.35
N LYS A 57 -4.23 5.32 -16.54
CA LYS A 57 -4.45 3.95 -17.01
C LYS A 57 -5.94 3.62 -16.95
N ALA A 58 -6.55 3.39 -18.11
CA ALA A 58 -7.99 3.09 -18.22
C ALA A 58 -8.41 1.92 -17.29
N GLU A 59 -7.61 0.85 -17.24
CA GLU A 59 -7.87 -0.34 -16.42
C GLU A 59 -7.89 -0.08 -14.91
N SER A 60 -7.16 0.93 -14.44
CA SER A 60 -7.04 1.25 -13.01
C SER A 60 -7.64 2.59 -12.63
N SER A 61 -8.21 3.33 -13.57
CA SER A 61 -8.68 4.70 -13.32
C SER A 61 -9.86 4.73 -12.34
N SER A 62 -10.79 3.78 -12.47
CA SER A 62 -11.92 3.56 -11.54
C SER A 62 -11.41 3.25 -10.13
N PHE A 63 -10.49 2.29 -10.03
CA PHE A 63 -9.88 1.85 -8.78
C PHE A 63 -9.03 2.95 -8.13
N PHE A 64 -8.27 3.71 -8.91
CA PHE A 64 -7.51 4.87 -8.43
C PHE A 64 -8.44 5.94 -7.84
N LYS A 65 -9.54 6.27 -8.52
CA LYS A 65 -10.54 7.21 -8.01
C LYS A 65 -11.18 6.72 -6.71
N LEU A 66 -11.44 5.41 -6.60
CA LEU A 66 -11.94 4.79 -5.37
C LEU A 66 -10.95 4.98 -4.21
N ILE A 67 -9.67 4.66 -4.42
CA ILE A 67 -8.61 4.86 -3.41
C ILE A 67 -8.53 6.33 -2.97
N MET A 68 -8.53 7.25 -3.94
CA MET A 68 -8.45 8.69 -3.66
C MET A 68 -9.71 9.25 -2.97
N GLY A 69 -10.82 8.52 -3.02
CA GLY A 69 -12.07 8.85 -2.34
C GLY A 69 -12.10 8.47 -0.86
N PHE A 70 -11.14 7.68 -0.37
CA PHE A 70 -11.09 7.33 1.05
C PHE A 70 -10.75 8.52 1.94
N PRO A 71 -11.33 8.60 3.15
CA PRO A 71 -11.02 9.64 4.10
C PRO A 71 -9.54 9.58 4.52
N ALA A 72 -9.00 10.74 4.88
CA ALA A 72 -7.60 10.98 5.25
C ALA A 72 -7.08 10.02 6.34
N PRO A 73 -5.75 9.83 6.49
CA PRO A 73 -4.71 10.86 6.35
C PRO A 73 -4.13 10.96 4.92
N LYS A 74 -4.45 12.04 4.19
CA LYS A 74 -3.93 12.30 2.84
C LYS A 74 -2.47 12.80 2.92
N PRO A 75 -1.48 12.11 2.33
CA PRO A 75 -0.18 12.70 2.08
C PRO A 75 -0.31 13.71 0.93
N ARG A 76 0.01 14.98 1.22
CA ARG A 76 0.28 16.11 0.31
C ARG A 76 0.18 15.85 -1.22
N ASN A 77 -0.81 16.51 -1.84
CA ASN A 77 -0.76 17.29 -3.09
C ASN A 77 -0.21 16.70 -4.39
N ILE A 78 0.01 15.40 -4.52
CA ILE A 78 0.36 14.84 -5.82
C ILE A 78 -0.49 13.59 -6.04
N GLU A 79 -1.42 13.65 -7.00
CA GLU A 79 -2.11 12.49 -7.57
C GLU A 79 -1.08 11.57 -8.25
N LYS A 80 -0.14 11.02 -7.50
CA LYS A 80 0.85 10.07 -7.99
C LYS A 80 0.21 8.70 -8.07
N ASP A 81 0.68 7.96 -9.06
CA ASP A 81 0.54 6.52 -9.17
C ASP A 81 0.70 5.83 -7.80
N VAL A 82 -0.33 5.08 -7.41
CA VAL A 82 -0.36 4.34 -6.13
C VAL A 82 0.07 2.92 -6.38
N LYS A 83 1.06 2.46 -5.62
CA LYS A 83 1.45 1.06 -5.56
C LYS A 83 0.46 0.30 -4.69
N VAL A 84 -0.10 -0.77 -5.23
CA VAL A 84 -1.02 -1.66 -4.54
C VAL A 84 -0.53 -3.10 -4.61
N PHE A 85 -0.81 -3.86 -3.55
CA PHE A 85 -0.37 -5.25 -3.38
C PHE A 85 -1.59 -6.13 -3.11
N LEU A 86 -1.52 -7.40 -3.48
CA LEU A 86 -2.57 -8.36 -3.15
C LEU A 86 -2.69 -8.49 -1.63
N TRP A 87 -3.91 -8.34 -1.12
CA TRP A 87 -4.18 -8.41 0.32
C TRP A 87 -3.74 -9.76 0.91
N SER A 88 -3.93 -10.85 0.14
CA SER A 88 -3.50 -12.20 0.48
C SER A 88 -1.99 -12.33 0.73
N THR A 89 -1.17 -11.49 0.13
CA THR A 89 0.31 -11.53 0.28
C THR A 89 0.82 -10.77 1.50
N LEU A 90 -0.05 -10.03 2.18
CA LEU A 90 0.31 -9.14 3.29
C LEU A 90 0.89 -9.91 4.48
N GLY A 91 0.24 -11.00 4.92
CA GLY A 91 0.71 -11.77 6.08
C GLY A 91 2.14 -12.29 5.92
N PRO A 92 2.47 -13.02 4.84
CA PRO A 92 3.85 -13.44 4.55
C PRO A 92 4.84 -12.28 4.44
N ALA A 93 4.43 -11.17 3.82
CA ALA A 93 5.26 -9.98 3.68
C ALA A 93 5.62 -9.35 5.03
N LEU A 94 4.63 -9.20 5.92
CA LEU A 94 4.82 -8.66 7.26
C LEU A 94 5.80 -9.52 8.05
N LYS A 95 5.66 -10.84 8.05
CA LYS A 95 6.61 -11.75 8.74
C LYS A 95 8.05 -11.53 8.26
N LYS A 96 8.24 -11.35 6.95
CA LYS A 96 9.57 -11.14 6.35
C LYS A 96 10.17 -9.78 6.68
N ILE A 97 9.35 -8.73 6.77
CA ILE A 97 9.81 -7.36 7.03
C ILE A 97 10.01 -7.14 8.52
N VAL A 98 9.03 -7.52 9.33
CA VAL A 98 9.08 -7.38 10.79
C VAL A 98 10.13 -8.32 11.38
N GLY A 99 10.33 -9.53 10.88
CA GLY A 99 11.39 -10.42 11.38
C GLY A 99 12.83 -9.94 11.16
N LYS A 100 13.03 -8.80 10.47
CA LYS A 100 14.34 -8.12 10.36
C LYS A 100 14.52 -6.99 11.37
N TYR A 101 13.45 -6.65 12.11
CA TYR A 101 13.41 -5.69 13.20
C TYR A 101 13.28 -6.46 14.52
#